data_AF-X0V2X9-F1
#
_entry.id   AF-X0V2X9-F1
#
_cell.length_a   1.000
_cell.length_b   1.000
_cell.length_c   1.000
_cell.angle_alpha   90.00
_cell.angle_beta   90.00
_cell.angle_gamma   90.00
#
_symmetry.space_group_name_H-M   'P 1'
#
loop_
_entity.id
_entity.type
_entity.pdbx_description
1 polymer ?
#
loop_
_entity_poly.entity_id
_entity_poly.type
_entity_poly.pdbx_seq_one_letter_code
_entity_poly.pdbx_strand_id
1 'polypeptide(L)'
;ISAEHILPQNPKHDSQWEKDFSDKERIDLTDKIGNLVLISRRKNSSQGQSDFELKKKKYFENNIELFRNSVRVLTNNSKWSPIELNANHVNVIAKIENHYRK
;
A
#
# COMPACT_ATOMS: atom_id res chain seq x y z
N ILE A 1 -15.99 -3.72 1.77
CA ILE A 1 -14.63 -3.50 1.23
C ILE A 1 -14.19 -2.10 1.62
N SER A 2 -12.91 -1.88 1.88
CA SER A 2 -12.28 -0.58 2.15
C SER A 2 -10.96 -0.45 1.40
N ALA A 3 -10.43 0.77 1.33
CA ALA A 3 -9.06 1.04 0.91
C ALA A 3 -8.14 1.06 2.14
N GLU A 4 -6.95 0.46 2.00
CA GLU A 4 -5.86 0.53 2.96
C GLU A 4 -4.70 1.31 2.34
N HIS A 5 -4.10 2.17 3.17
CA HIS A 5 -2.87 2.89 2.83
C HIS A 5 -1.68 2.02 3.22
N ILE A 6 -0.84 1.63 2.27
CA ILE A 6 0.36 0.85 2.60
C ILE A 6 1.33 1.70 3.43
N LEU A 7 1.78 2.83 2.88
CA LEU A 7 2.38 3.94 3.63
C LEU A 7 1.27 4.60 4.46
N PRO A 8 1.29 4.53 5.81
CA PRO A 8 0.24 5.09 6.65
C PRO A 8 0.20 6.62 6.55
N GLN A 9 -1.00 7.21 6.70
CA GLN A 9 -1.16 8.68 6.75
C GLN A 9 -0.41 9.32 7.92
N ASN A 10 -0.35 8.62 9.05
CA ASN A 10 0.43 9.01 10.21
C ASN A 10 1.37 7.84 10.55
N PRO A 11 2.59 7.76 9.99
CA PRO A 11 3.55 6.74 10.43
C PRO A 11 3.93 6.93 11.90
N LYS A 12 4.40 5.86 12.54
CA LYS A 12 4.96 5.99 13.90
C LYS A 12 6.32 6.68 13.84
N HIS A 13 6.64 7.45 14.88
CA HIS A 13 8.00 7.94 15.09
C HIS A 13 8.98 6.75 15.13
N ASP A 14 10.16 6.92 14.54
CA ASP A 14 11.21 5.90 14.38
C ASP A 14 10.83 4.67 13.53
N SER A 15 9.67 4.70 12.86
CA SER A 15 9.24 3.62 11.96
C SER A 15 10.13 3.51 10.73
N GLN A 16 10.07 2.37 10.03
CA GLN A 16 10.81 2.20 8.79
C GLN A 16 10.35 3.23 7.73
N TRP A 17 9.09 3.68 7.81
CA TRP A 17 8.55 4.72 6.94
C TRP A 17 9.30 6.05 7.05
N GLU A 18 9.75 6.46 8.25
CA GLU A 18 10.50 7.72 8.40
C GLU A 18 11.93 7.61 7.85
N LYS A 19 12.47 6.40 7.79
CA LYS A 19 13.80 6.12 7.24
C LYS A 19 13.77 6.01 5.71
N ASP A 20 12.71 5.42 5.17
CA ASP A 20 12.55 5.15 3.74
C ASP A 20 11.95 6.33 2.96
N PHE A 21 11.25 7.25 3.62
CA PHE A 21 10.59 8.39 2.99
C PHE A 21 10.96 9.70 3.69
N SER A 22 11.36 10.70 2.89
CA SER A 22 11.44 12.08 3.36
C SER A 22 10.05 12.65 3.68
N ASP A 23 9.99 13.69 4.50
CA ASP A 23 8.73 14.36 4.87
C ASP A 23 7.93 14.81 3.63
N LYS A 24 8.64 15.36 2.63
CA LYS A 24 8.05 15.77 1.35
C LYS A 24 7.44 14.58 0.61
N GLU A 25 8.16 13.48 0.51
CA GLU A 25 7.63 12.27 -0.14
C GLU A 25 6.43 11.69 0.59
N ARG A 26 6.40 11.75 1.94
CA ARG A 26 5.23 11.30 2.70
C ARG A 26 4.01 12.16 2.38
N ILE A 27 4.16 13.48 2.30
CA ILE A 27 3.07 14.39 1.92
C ILE A 27 2.59 14.09 0.48
N ASP A 28 3.53 13.92 -0.45
CA ASP A 28 3.19 13.78 -1.87
C ASP A 28 2.61 12.39 -2.23
N LEU A 29 3.04 11.33 -1.55
CA LEU A 29 2.78 9.94 -1.97
C LEU A 29 1.67 9.24 -1.18
N THR A 30 1.36 9.69 0.03
CA THR A 30 0.43 8.99 0.94
C THR A 30 -0.93 8.74 0.30
N ASP A 31 -1.56 9.77 -0.26
CA ASP A 31 -2.93 9.65 -0.81
C ASP A 31 -2.95 9.25 -2.30
N LYS A 32 -1.80 8.92 -2.89
CA LYS A 32 -1.75 8.48 -4.29
C LYS A 32 -2.39 7.10 -4.44
N ILE A 33 -3.08 6.88 -5.57
CA ILE A 33 -3.70 5.57 -5.88
C ILE A 33 -2.70 4.39 -5.88
N GLY A 34 -1.41 4.66 -6.10
CA GLY A 34 -0.35 3.65 -6.02
C GLY A 34 -0.09 3.15 -4.61
N ASN A 35 -0.45 3.93 -3.59
CA ASN A 35 -0.34 3.56 -2.19
C ASN A 35 -1.58 2.81 -1.65
N LEU A 36 -2.65 2.72 -2.45
CA LEU A 36 -3.93 2.17 -2.02
C LEU A 36 -4.10 0.71 -2.46
N VAL A 37 -4.52 -0.13 -1.52
CA VAL A 37 -4.92 -1.53 -1.78
C VAL A 37 -6.32 -1.81 -1.22
N LEU A 38 -6.98 -2.83 -1.78
CA LEU A 38 -8.32 -3.23 -1.32
C LEU A 38 -8.20 -4.26 -0.19
N ILE A 39 -8.98 -4.08 0.85
CA ILE A 39 -8.98 -4.98 2.00
C ILE A 39 -10.37 -5.00 2.65
N SER A 40 -10.71 -6.02 3.43
CA SER A 40 -11.88 -5.99 4.29
C SER A 40 -11.71 -4.96 5.41
N ARG A 41 -12.83 -4.39 5.88
CA ARG A 41 -12.80 -3.39 6.95
C ARG A 41 -12.18 -3.94 8.23
N ARG A 42 -12.50 -5.20 8.58
CA ARG A 42 -11.96 -5.87 9.78
C ARG A 42 -10.44 -6.01 9.71
N LYS A 43 -9.89 -6.48 8.58
CA LYS A 43 -8.43 -6.56 8.42
C LYS A 43 -7.80 -5.18 8.35
N ASN A 44 -8.45 -4.21 7.70
CA ASN A 44 -7.96 -2.84 7.65
C ASN A 44 -7.69 -2.24 9.03
N SER A 45 -8.67 -2.36 9.93
CA SER A 45 -8.55 -1.91 11.32
C SER A 45 -7.38 -2.57 12.08
N SER A 46 -6.94 -3.78 11.66
CA SER A 46 -5.82 -4.50 12.29
C SER A 46 -4.44 -4.13 11.72
N GLN A 47 -4.38 -3.46 10.56
CA GLN A 47 -3.12 -3.05 9.94
C GLN A 47 -2.48 -1.89 10.70
N GLY A 48 -3.26 -0.82 10.93
CA GLY A 48 -2.81 0.38 11.63
C GLY A 48 -1.57 1.01 10.98
N GLN A 49 -0.66 1.51 11.82
CA GLN A 49 0.57 2.20 11.39
C GLN A 49 1.78 1.25 11.30
N SER A 50 1.56 -0.06 11.17
CA SER A 50 2.65 -1.05 11.09
C SER A 50 3.57 -0.80 9.88
N ASP A 51 4.83 -1.21 10.00
CA ASP A 51 5.77 -1.23 8.87
C ASP A 51 5.34 -2.23 7.79
N PHE A 52 5.85 -2.03 6.59
CA PHE A 52 5.45 -2.81 5.40
C PHE A 52 5.49 -4.32 5.63
N GLU A 53 6.60 -4.83 6.14
CA GLU A 53 6.79 -6.28 6.36
C GLU A 53 5.74 -6.85 7.31
N LEU A 54 5.43 -6.12 8.39
CA LEU A 54 4.39 -6.53 9.32
C LEU A 54 3.00 -6.44 8.68
N LYS A 55 2.73 -5.40 7.88
CA LYS A 55 1.46 -5.29 7.14
C LYS A 55 1.25 -6.44 6.18
N LYS A 56 2.30 -6.79 5.42
CA LYS A 56 2.34 -7.92 4.49
C LYS A 56 2.07 -9.23 5.24
N LYS A 57 2.78 -9.47 6.35
CA LYS A 57 2.56 -10.65 7.20
C LYS A 57 1.10 -10.74 7.68
N LYS A 58 0.57 -9.69 8.32
CA LYS A 58 -0.82 -9.62 8.80
C LYS A 58 -1.86 -9.83 7.70
N TYR A 59 -1.59 -9.34 6.49
CA TYR A 59 -2.50 -9.52 5.37
C TYR A 59 -2.67 -11.01 5.01
N PHE A 60 -1.56 -11.75 4.99
CA PHE A 60 -1.54 -13.18 4.65
C PHE A 60 -1.78 -14.12 5.83
N GLU A 61 -1.80 -13.62 7.07
CA GLU A 61 -2.16 -14.40 8.25
C GLU A 61 -3.65 -14.80 8.25
N ASN A 62 -3.91 -16.02 8.73
CA ASN A 62 -5.24 -16.65 8.84
C ASN A 62 -5.94 -16.79 7.48
N ASN A 63 -6.99 -16.00 7.24
CA ASN A 63 -7.80 -16.05 6.02
C ASN A 63 -7.25 -15.07 4.99
N ILE A 64 -6.77 -15.56 3.85
CA ILE A 64 -6.22 -14.73 2.78
C ILE A 64 -7.36 -14.09 1.98
N GLU A 65 -7.32 -12.77 1.84
CA GLU A 65 -8.24 -12.03 0.97
C GLU A 65 -7.69 -11.97 -0.46
N LEU A 66 -8.48 -12.42 -1.42
CA LEU A 66 -8.06 -12.58 -2.82
C LEU A 66 -8.29 -11.33 -3.69
N PHE A 67 -8.23 -10.14 -3.09
CA PHE A 67 -8.24 -8.91 -3.87
C PHE A 67 -7.00 -8.85 -4.77
N ARG A 68 -7.21 -9.03 -6.08
CA ARG A 68 -6.12 -9.17 -7.06
C ARG A 68 -5.09 -8.03 -7.00
N ASN A 69 -5.53 -6.80 -6.75
CA ASN A 69 -4.62 -5.67 -6.59
C ASN A 69 -3.71 -5.85 -5.36
N SER A 70 -4.29 -6.15 -4.21
CA SER A 70 -3.61 -6.27 -2.93
C SER A 70 -2.64 -7.45 -2.90
N VAL A 71 -3.08 -8.62 -3.40
CA VAL A 71 -2.21 -9.79 -3.54
C VAL A 71 -1.01 -9.48 -4.44
N ARG A 72 -1.22 -8.85 -5.61
CA ARG A 72 -0.13 -8.45 -6.50
C ARG A 72 0.86 -7.52 -5.82
N VAL A 73 0.35 -6.46 -5.16
CA VAL A 73 1.22 -5.45 -4.54
C VAL A 73 2.03 -6.06 -3.39
N LEU A 74 1.40 -6.84 -2.51
CA LEU A 74 2.07 -7.38 -1.33
C LEU A 74 3.01 -8.54 -1.68
N THR A 75 2.69 -9.37 -2.67
CA THR A 75 3.56 -10.50 -3.06
C THR A 75 4.76 -10.05 -3.89
N ASN A 76 4.60 -9.08 -4.80
CA ASN A 76 5.65 -8.70 -5.74
C ASN A 76 6.69 -7.74 -5.15
N ASN A 77 6.47 -7.22 -3.94
CA ASN A 77 7.36 -6.26 -3.30
C ASN A 77 7.86 -6.84 -1.96
N SER A 78 9.18 -6.78 -1.75
CA SER A 78 9.86 -7.15 -0.50
C SER A 78 10.15 -5.95 0.40
N LYS A 79 9.84 -4.74 -0.08
CA LYS A 79 9.90 -3.48 0.66
C LYS A 79 8.91 -2.51 0.03
N TRP A 80 8.65 -1.39 0.70
CA TRP A 80 7.78 -0.35 0.16
C TRP A 80 8.43 1.01 0.38
N SER A 81 9.15 1.48 -0.63
CA SER A 81 9.80 2.80 -0.63
C SER A 81 9.16 3.70 -1.70
N PRO A 82 9.58 4.97 -1.84
CA PRO A 82 9.14 5.83 -2.93
C PRO A 82 9.27 5.20 -4.32
N ILE A 83 10.26 4.31 -4.53
CA ILE A 83 10.50 3.63 -5.80
C ILE A 83 9.36 2.67 -6.12
N GLU A 84 9.04 1.73 -5.24
CA GLU A 84 7.99 0.73 -5.46
C GLU A 84 6.60 1.39 -5.51
N LEU A 85 6.36 2.40 -4.66
CA LEU A 85 5.09 3.13 -4.62
C LEU A 85 4.83 3.86 -5.94
N ASN A 86 5.81 4.62 -6.44
CA ASN A 86 5.67 5.33 -7.72
C ASN A 86 5.55 4.38 -8.90
N ALA A 87 6.33 3.30 -8.94
CA ALA A 87 6.19 2.27 -9.96
C ALA A 87 4.78 1.66 -9.96
N ASN A 88 4.23 1.38 -8.77
CA ASN A 88 2.86 0.89 -8.64
C ASN A 88 1.82 1.94 -9.05
N HIS A 89 2.04 3.21 -8.71
CA HIS A 89 1.16 4.31 -9.09
C HIS A 89 1.02 4.40 -10.61
N VAL A 90 2.14 4.43 -11.34
CA VAL A 90 2.15 4.45 -12.82
C VAL A 90 1.44 3.22 -13.38
N ASN A 91 1.69 2.03 -12.82
CA ASN A 91 1.03 0.79 -13.25
C ASN A 91 -0.50 0.85 -13.09
N VAL A 92 -0.98 1.38 -11.96
CA VAL A 92 -2.41 1.48 -11.67
C VAL A 92 -3.08 2.50 -12.58
N ILE A 93 -2.48 3.68 -12.77
CA ILE A 93 -2.98 4.69 -13.69
C ILE A 93 -3.08 4.14 -15.12
N ALA A 94 -2.04 3.48 -15.62
CA ALA A 94 -2.05 2.87 -16.96
C ALA A 94 -3.17 1.83 -17.11
N LYS A 95 -3.46 1.02 -16.09
CA LYS A 95 -4.57 0.06 -16.10
C LYS A 95 -5.93 0.74 -16.13
N ILE A 96 -6.10 1.80 -15.35
CA ILE A 96 -7.34 2.59 -15.32
C ILE A 96 -7.56 3.23 -16.69
N GLU A 97 -6.55 3.91 -17.25
CA GLU A 97 -6.65 4.51 -18.57
C GLU A 97 -7.00 3.48 -19.65
N ASN A 98 -6.32 2.33 -19.66
CA ASN A 98 -6.60 1.26 -20.63
C ASN A 98 -8.01 0.66 -20.51
N HIS A 99 -8.62 0.75 -19.32
CA HIS A 99 -10.00 0.30 -19.12
C HIS A 99 -11.01 1.29 -19.70
N TYR A 100 -10.81 2.60 -19.48
CA TYR A 100 -11.73 3.66 -19.91
C TYR A 100 -11.49 4.19 -21.33
N ARG A 101 -10.37 3.85 -21.97
CA ARG A 101 -10.11 4.14 -23.40
C ARG A 101 -10.84 3.18 -24.35
N LYS A 102 -11.47 2.12 -23.82
CA LYS A 102 -12.31 1.19 -24.59
C LYS A 102 -13.76 1.67 -24.59
#